data_AF-A0A2M8KUH6-F1
#
_entry.id   AF-A0A2M8KUH6-F1
#
_cell.length_a   1.000
_cell.length_b   1.000
_cell.length_c   1.000
_cell.angle_alpha   90.00
_cell.angle_beta   90.00
_cell.angle_gamma   90.00
#
_symmetry.space_group_name_H-M   'P 1'
#
loop_
_entity.id
_entity.type
_entity.pdbx_description
1 polymer ?
#
loop_
_entity_poly.entity_id
_entity_poly.type
_entity_poly.pdbx_seq_one_letter_code
_entity_poly.pdbx_strand_id
1 'polypeptide(L)' 'MMGTTIAIGALGPALAIGMIGAKGVEAIGRNPEAQSNITTNMILAIAFAEAVAIYALVVSLIIKFT' A
#
# COMPACT_ATOMS: atom_id res chain seq x y z
N MET A 1 -2.47 -23.37 0.55
CA MET A 1 -2.92 -22.25 1.41
C MET A 1 -1.97 -21.06 1.42
N MET A 2 -0.67 -21.21 1.17
CA MET A 2 0.28 -20.07 1.15
C MET A 2 -0.07 -18.94 0.17
N GLY A 3 -0.27 -19.29 -1.11
CA GLY A 3 -0.55 -18.30 -2.16
C GLY A 3 -1.87 -17.59 -1.96
N THR A 4 -2.87 -18.29 -1.39
CA THR A 4 -4.18 -17.73 -1.07
C THR A 4 -4.10 -16.73 0.09
N THR A 5 -3.25 -16.96 1.10
CA THR A 5 -3.03 -16.02 2.20
C THR A 5 -2.48 -14.69 1.70
N ILE A 6 -1.48 -14.72 0.81
CA ILE A 6 -0.92 -13.52 0.19
C ILE A 6 -1.96 -12.84 -0.69
N ALA A 7 -2.61 -13.61 -1.58
CA ALA A 7 -3.55 -13.06 -2.54
C ALA A 7 -4.70 -12.31 -1.85
N ILE A 8 -5.26 -12.88 -0.77
CA ILE A 8 -6.34 -12.23 -0.01
C ILE A 8 -5.80 -11.08 0.84
N GLY A 9 -4.68 -11.30 1.54
CA GLY A 9 -4.09 -10.30 2.43
C GLY A 9 -3.56 -9.05 1.72
N ALA A 10 -3.20 -9.16 0.44
CA ALA A 10 -2.73 -8.04 -0.37
C ALA A 10 -3.86 -7.21 -1.02
N LEU A 11 -5.11 -7.68 -1.04
CA LEU A 11 -6.21 -6.96 -1.71
C LEU A 11 -6.48 -5.57 -1.09
N GLY A 12 -6.57 -5.50 0.23
CA GLY A 12 -6.79 -4.24 0.94
C GLY A 12 -5.67 -3.23 0.69
N PRO A 13 -4.39 -3.60 0.93
CA PRO A 13 -3.23 -2.76 0.61
C PRO A 13 -3.18 -2.32 -0.85
N ALA A 14 -3.39 -3.22 -1.81
CA ALA A 14 -3.38 -2.90 -3.23
C ALA A 14 -4.42 -1.82 -3.60
N LEU A 15 -5.64 -1.96 -3.08
CA LEU A 15 -6.70 -0.97 -3.27
C LEU A 15 -6.36 0.37 -2.61
N ALA A 16 -5.87 0.34 -1.37
CA ALA A 16 -5.49 1.54 -0.63
C ALA A 16 -4.37 2.30 -1.36
N ILE A 17 -3.33 1.61 -1.81
CA ILE A 17 -2.20 2.21 -2.56
C ILE A 17 -2.69 2.82 -3.86
N GLY A 18 -3.54 2.11 -4.61
CA GLY A 18 -4.15 2.63 -5.84
C GLY A 18 -4.93 3.93 -5.61
N MET A 19 -5.75 3.97 -4.55
CA MET A 19 -6.53 5.16 -4.17
C MET A 19 -5.64 6.32 -3.72
N ILE A 20 -4.65 6.04 -2.86
CA ILE A 20 -3.70 7.05 -2.36
C ILE A 20 -2.92 7.66 -3.52
N GLY A 21 -2.39 6.81 -4.42
CA GLY A 21 -1.69 7.25 -5.62
C GLY A 21 -2.56 8.15 -6.49
N ALA A 22 -3.75 7.68 -6.87
CA ALA A 22 -4.68 8.44 -7.71
C ALA A 22 -5.04 9.81 -7.11
N LYS A 23 -5.30 9.87 -5.79
CA LYS A 23 -5.61 11.13 -5.10
C LYS A 23 -4.39 12.03 -4.96
N GLY A 24 -3.20 11.46 -4.79
CA GLY A 24 -1.95 12.21 -4.76
C GLY A 24 -1.66 12.91 -6.07
N VAL A 25 -1.73 12.21 -7.21
CA VAL A 25 -1.56 12.86 -8.53
C VAL A 25 -2.66 13.87 -8.85
N GLU A 26 -3.92 13.62 -8.47
CA GLU A 26 -5.00 14.60 -8.62
C GLU A 26 -4.71 15.89 -7.82
N ALA A 27 -4.23 15.75 -6.58
CA ALA A 27 -3.89 16.88 -5.72
C ALA A 27 -2.69 17.68 -6.25
N ILE A 28 -1.66 17.00 -6.79
CA ILE A 28 -0.50 17.64 -7.44
C ILE A 28 -0.96 18.42 -8.68
N GLY A 29 -1.81 17.84 -9.52
CA GLY A 29 -2.34 18.51 -10.70
C GLY A 29 -3.15 19.78 -10.37
N ARG A 30 -3.86 19.78 -9.24
CA ARG A 30 -4.60 20.96 -8.75
C ARG A 30 -3.70 22.01 -8.10
N ASN A 31 -2.62 21.58 -7.43
CA ASN A 31 -1.71 22.47 -6.70
C ASN A 31 -0.24 22.08 -6.97
N PRO A 32 0.34 22.47 -8.12
CA PRO A 32 1.71 22.09 -8.49
C PRO A 32 2.77 22.56 -7.49
N GLU A 33 2.57 23.73 -6.87
CA GLU A 33 3.48 24.30 -5.86
C GLU A 33 3.60 23.43 -4.61
N ALA A 34 2.57 22.63 -4.30
CA ALA A 34 2.54 21.74 -3.14
C ALA A 34 3.08 20.32 -3.44
N GLN A 35 3.62 20.08 -4.65
CA GLN A 35 4.01 18.74 -5.11
C GLN A 35 4.92 17.99 -4.13
N SER A 36 5.95 18.65 -3.59
CA SER A 36 6.91 18.02 -2.67
C SER A 36 6.22 17.51 -1.39
N ASN A 37 5.38 18.35 -0.77
CA ASN A 37 4.64 17.98 0.44
C ASN A 37 3.63 16.85 0.17
N ILE A 38 2.90 16.93 -0.95
CA ILE A 38 1.93 15.90 -1.34
C ILE A 38 2.64 14.56 -1.57
N THR A 39 3.77 14.58 -2.29
CA THR A 39 4.54 13.36 -2.58
C THR A 39 5.06 12.70 -1.31
N THR A 40 5.62 13.47 -0.38
CA THR A 40 6.11 12.96 0.91
C THR A 40 4.98 12.29 1.71
N ASN A 41 3.83 12.97 1.83
CA ASN A 41 2.69 12.41 2.56
C ASN A 41 2.10 11.19 1.87
N MET A 42 2.04 11.19 0.53
CA MET A 42 1.58 10.08 -0.29
C MET A 42 2.46 8.83 -0.10
N ILE A 43 3.78 8.98 -0.18
CA ILE A 43 4.73 7.88 0.04
C ILE A 43 4.59 7.31 1.45
N LEU A 44 4.48 8.18 2.46
CA LEU A 44 4.30 7.74 3.85
C LEU A 44 2.99 6.95 4.03
N ALA A 45 1.89 7.43 3.45
CA ALA A 45 0.61 6.73 3.48
C ALA A 45 0.66 5.37 2.75
N ILE A 46 1.34 5.30 1.60
CA ILE A 46 1.57 4.03 0.87
C ILE A 46 2.39 3.07 1.73
N ALA A 47 3.44 3.53 2.41
CA ALA A 47 4.25 2.70 3.29
C ALA A 47 3.43 2.12 4.45
N PHE A 48 2.53 2.90 5.05
CA PHE A 48 1.62 2.40 6.08
C PHE A 48 0.60 1.40 5.54
N ALA A 49 0.06 1.62 4.33
CA ALA A 49 -0.83 0.66 3.68
C ALA A 49 -0.11 -0.67 3.40
N GLU A 50 1.14 -0.61 2.93
CA GLU A 50 1.97 -1.77 2.61
C GLU A 50 2.34 -2.58 3.86
N ALA A 51 2.50 -1.94 5.03
CA ALA A 51 2.79 -2.64 6.28
C ALA A 51 1.74 -3.73 6.61
N VAL A 52 0.48 -3.54 6.18
CA VAL A 52 -0.57 -4.55 6.34
C VAL A 52 -0.34 -5.77 5.43
N ALA A 53 0.13 -5.56 4.20
CA ALA A 53 0.49 -6.65 3.29
C ALA A 53 1.67 -7.49 3.82
N ILE A 54 2.62 -6.85 4.50
CA ILE A 54 3.76 -7.54 5.12
C ILE A 54 3.29 -8.54 6.18
N TYR A 55 2.23 -8.26 6.96
CA TYR A 55 1.69 -9.25 7.89
C TYR A 55 1.14 -10.48 7.17
N ALA A 56 0.47 -10.32 6.03
CA ALA A 56 0.03 -11.45 5.21
C ALA A 56 1.21 -12.27 4.68
N LEU A 57 2.32 -11.60 4.30
CA LEU A 57 3.57 -12.25 3.95
C LEU A 57 4.14 -13.07 5.10
N VAL A 58 4.23 -12.49 6.29
CA VAL A 58 4.72 -13.17 7.50
C VAL A 58 3.87 -14.40 7.81
N VAL A 59 2.54 -14.28 7.81
CA VAL A 59 1.62 -15.40 8.07
C VAL A 59 1.78 -16.49 7.00
N SER A 60 1.90 -16.10 5.73
CA SER A 60 2.16 -17.07 4.66
C SER A 60 3.46 -17.82 4.92
N LEU A 61 4.56 -17.14 5.25
CA LEU A 61 5.85 -17.79 5.54
C LEU A 61 5.77 -18.74 6.75
N ILE A 62 5.05 -18.36 7.82
CA ILE A 62 4.82 -19.25 8.96
C ILE A 62 4.12 -20.54 8.52
N ILE A 63 3.09 -20.43 7.67
CA ILE A 63 2.38 -21.59 7.10
C ILE A 63 3.29 -22.44 6.19
N LYS A 64 4.37 -21.89 5.60
CA LYS A 64 5.30 -22.69 4.78
C LYS A 64 6.11 -23.69 5.59
N PHE A 65 6.56 -23.21 6.75
CA PHE A 65 7.69 -23.76 7.48
C PHE A 65 7.26 -24.38 8.81
N THR A 66 5.95 -24.35 9.10
CA THR A 66 5.30 -25.09 10.18
C THR A 66 4.45 -26.18 9.56
#